data_AF-A0A951CN32-F1
#
_entry.id   AF-A0A951CN32-F1
#
_cell.length_a   1.000
_cell.length_b   1.000
_cell.length_c   1.000
_cell.angle_alpha   90.00
_cell.angle_beta   90.00
_cell.angle_gamma   90.00
#
_symmetry.space_group_name_H-M   'P 1'
#
loop_
_entity.id
_entity.type
_entity.pdbx_description
1 polymer ?
#
loop_
_entity_poly.entity_id
_entity_poly.type
_entity_poly.pdbx_seq_one_letter_code
_entity_poly.pdbx_strand_id
1 'polypeptide(L)'
;MSEQPTSRGWQGAVLKLLRAGDYRLTVTGRREISPHYLRVSFDAGGMLADGPVHPTMWIRMWFADGTKLHQRGYTLVDPDPAADIVDIEFALHVGV
;
A
#
# COMPACT_ATOMS: atom_id res chain seq x y z
N MET A 1 -15.08 -14.56 7.82
CA MET A 1 -14.34 -14.97 6.61
C MET A 1 -12.89 -15.10 7.00
N SER A 2 -12.39 -16.32 7.09
CA SER A 2 -11.07 -16.61 7.66
C SER A 2 -9.98 -16.11 6.70
N GLU A 3 -9.13 -15.17 7.13
CA GLU A 3 -7.90 -14.81 6.41
C GLU A 3 -7.01 -16.07 6.35
N GLN A 4 -7.00 -16.79 5.22
CA GLN A 4 -5.95 -17.75 4.95
C GLN A 4 -4.66 -16.98 4.68
N PRO A 5 -3.53 -17.30 5.32
CA PRO A 5 -2.27 -16.65 5.04
C PRO A 5 -1.81 -17.07 3.64
N THR A 6 -2.16 -16.27 2.64
CA THR A 6 -1.61 -16.40 1.29
C THR A 6 -0.13 -16.03 1.36
N SER A 7 0.73 -17.05 1.27
CA SER A 7 2.18 -16.87 1.20
C SER A 7 2.54 -15.92 0.05
N ARG A 8 3.32 -14.86 0.33
CA ARG A 8 3.88 -13.94 -0.69
C ARG A 8 4.97 -14.60 -1.56
N GLY A 9 5.16 -15.92 -1.43
CA GLY A 9 6.08 -16.73 -2.21
C GLY A 9 7.54 -16.30 -2.10
N TRP A 10 8.33 -16.67 -3.10
CA TRP A 10 9.76 -16.34 -3.23
C TRP A 10 10.02 -14.82 -3.20
N GLN A 11 9.13 -14.03 -3.80
CA GLN A 11 9.26 -12.57 -3.84
C GLN A 11 9.17 -11.96 -2.44
N GLY A 12 8.27 -12.46 -1.59
CA GLY A 12 8.17 -12.03 -0.18
C GLY A 12 9.39 -12.42 0.65
N ALA A 13 10.00 -13.58 0.39
CA ALA A 13 11.21 -14.02 1.10
C ALA A 13 12.44 -13.16 0.73
N VAL A 14 12.61 -12.83 -0.55
CA VAL A 14 13.70 -11.95 -1.03
C VAL A 14 13.54 -10.53 -0.45
N LEU A 15 12.33 -9.98 -0.43
CA LEU A 15 12.08 -8.65 0.14
C LEU A 15 12.38 -8.58 1.64
N LYS A 16 12.00 -9.61 2.40
CA LYS A 16 12.36 -9.70 3.83
C LYS A 16 13.87 -9.80 4.05
N LEU A 17 14.59 -10.55 3.21
CA LEU A 17 16.06 -10.64 3.26
C LEU A 17 16.73 -9.29 2.98
N LEU A 18 16.11 -8.45 2.15
CA LEU A 18 16.53 -7.08 1.84
C LEU A 18 16.09 -6.04 2.88
N ARG A 19 15.51 -6.47 4.02
CA ARG A 19 14.95 -5.59 5.07
C ARG A 19 13.84 -4.66 4.57
N ALA A 20 13.13 -5.03 3.51
CA ALA A 20 11.93 -4.29 3.14
C ALA A 20 10.91 -4.42 4.27
N GLY A 21 10.48 -3.28 4.82
CA GLY A 21 9.46 -3.25 5.86
C GLY A 21 8.16 -3.88 5.37
N ASP A 22 7.51 -4.62 6.26
CA ASP A 22 6.25 -5.31 6.00
C ASP A 22 5.17 -4.70 6.88
N TYR A 23 4.36 -3.81 6.30
CA TYR A 23 3.36 -3.03 7.02
C TYR A 23 1.94 -3.42 6.61
N ARG A 24 1.01 -3.33 7.56
CA ARG A 24 -0.42 -3.47 7.32
C ARG A 24 -1.04 -2.09 7.31
N LEU A 25 -1.38 -1.60 6.12
CA LEU A 25 -2.12 -0.36 5.96
C LEU A 25 -3.61 -0.60 6.26
N THR A 26 -4.22 0.29 7.04
CA THR A 26 -5.66 0.22 7.37
C THR A 26 -6.40 1.37 6.72
N VAL A 27 -7.40 1.08 5.88
CA VAL A 27 -8.22 2.11 5.23
C VAL A 27 -8.99 2.90 6.28
N THR A 28 -8.84 4.23 6.28
CA THR A 28 -9.51 5.16 7.19
C THR A 28 -10.48 6.09 6.46
N GLY A 29 -10.33 6.27 5.15
CA GLY A 29 -11.17 7.16 4.37
C GLY A 29 -11.11 6.90 2.88
N ARG A 30 -12.08 7.49 2.16
CA ARG A 30 -12.10 7.52 0.70
C ARG A 30 -12.60 8.88 0.21
N ARG A 31 -12.02 9.36 -0.89
CA ARG A 31 -12.44 10.58 -1.58
C ARG A 31 -12.34 10.39 -3.08
N GLU A 32 -13.46 10.59 -3.78
CA GLU A 32 -13.45 10.64 -5.24
C GLU A 32 -12.87 12.00 -5.68
N ILE A 33 -11.77 11.96 -6.43
CA ILE A 33 -11.11 13.17 -6.96
C ILE A 33 -11.73 13.53 -8.31
N SER A 34 -11.97 12.51 -9.13
CA SER A 34 -12.64 12.59 -10.43
C SER A 34 -13.22 11.22 -10.78
N PRO A 35 -13.99 11.09 -11.88
CA PRO A 35 -14.52 9.80 -12.33
C PRO A 35 -13.47 8.71 -12.56
N HIS A 36 -12.19 9.09 -12.73
CA HIS A 36 -11.09 8.18 -13.02
C HIS A 36 -10.02 8.16 -11.93
N TYR A 37 -10.22 8.86 -10.80
CA TYR A 37 -9.24 8.91 -9.71
C TYR A 37 -9.92 8.81 -8.35
N LEU A 38 -9.57 7.78 -7.59
CA LEU A 38 -10.02 7.56 -6.22
C LEU A 38 -8.83 7.72 -5.26
N ARG A 39 -8.98 8.61 -4.28
CA ARG A 39 -8.05 8.70 -3.17
C ARG A 39 -8.56 7.85 -2.01
N VAL A 40 -7.66 7.06 -1.43
CA VAL A 40 -7.92 6.25 -0.23
C VAL A 40 -6.91 6.67 0.82
N SER A 41 -7.41 6.98 2.01
CA SER A 41 -6.59 7.37 3.17
C SER A 41 -6.32 6.14 4.02
N PHE A 42 -5.11 6.04 4.55
CA PHE A 42 -4.65 4.93 5.37
C PHE A 42 -4.03 5.41 6.68
N ASP A 43 -4.28 4.66 7.74
CA ASP A 43 -3.33 4.49 8.84
C ASP A 43 -2.20 3.58 8.33
N ALA A 44 -0.95 4.03 8.48
CA ALA A 44 0.19 3.41 7.82
C ALA A 44 0.86 2.29 8.63
N GLY A 45 0.34 1.95 9.82
CA GLY A 45 0.79 0.80 10.60
C GLY A 45 2.26 0.89 11.05
N GLY A 46 2.75 2.10 11.30
CA GLY A 46 4.12 2.44 11.69
C GLY A 46 5.08 2.69 10.52
N MET A 47 4.62 2.57 9.28
CA MET A 47 5.49 2.65 8.10
C MET A 47 6.24 3.97 7.97
N LEU A 48 5.59 5.10 8.30
CA LEU A 48 6.21 6.42 8.09
C LEU A 48 7.21 6.77 9.20
N ALA A 49 7.25 6.01 10.30
CA ALA A 49 8.21 6.20 11.39
C ALA A 49 9.58 5.56 11.10
N ASP A 50 9.65 4.59 10.18
CA ASP A 50 10.85 3.79 9.92
C ASP A 50 11.90 4.49 9.02
N GLY A 51 11.58 5.67 8.49
CA GLY A 51 12.54 6.47 7.72
C GLY A 51 11.97 7.80 7.24
N PRO A 52 12.84 8.74 6.82
CA PRO A 52 12.40 10.01 6.29
C PRO A 52 11.66 9.80 4.96
N VAL A 53 10.49 10.43 4.83
CA VAL A 53 9.76 10.51 3.57
C VAL A 53 10.53 11.39 2.59
N HIS A 54 10.55 11.00 1.32
CA HIS A 54 11.15 11.79 0.24
C HIS A 54 10.18 11.97 -0.93
N PRO A 55 10.37 12.99 -1.79
CA PRO A 55 9.60 13.14 -3.02
C PRO A 55 9.66 11.86 -3.86
N THR A 56 8.56 11.55 -4.56
CA THR A 56 8.39 10.36 -5.41
C THR A 56 8.53 9.00 -4.71
N MET A 57 8.52 8.98 -3.37
CA MET A 57 8.49 7.74 -2.59
C MET A 57 7.27 6.91 -2.93
N TRP A 58 7.47 5.60 -3.04
CA TRP A 58 6.42 4.66 -3.40
C TRP A 58 6.55 3.37 -2.61
N ILE A 59 5.42 2.69 -2.45
CA ILE A 59 5.30 1.42 -1.73
C ILE A 59 4.77 0.34 -2.67
N ARG A 60 4.99 -0.92 -2.30
CA ARG A 60 4.34 -2.06 -2.96
C ARG A 60 3.18 -2.54 -2.12
N MET A 61 1.98 -2.41 -2.66
CA MET A 61 0.77 -2.93 -2.06
C MET A 61 0.44 -4.30 -2.65
N TRP A 62 -0.04 -5.21 -1.82
CA TRP A 62 -0.48 -6.55 -2.20
C TRP A 62 -2.00 -6.64 -2.15
N PHE A 63 -2.61 -7.09 -3.25
CA PHE A 63 -4.06 -7.26 -3.38
C PHE A 63 -4.38 -8.75 -3.50
N ALA A 64 -5.35 -9.21 -2.72
CA ALA A 64 -5.82 -10.58 -2.78
C ALA A 64 -6.72 -10.80 -3.99
N ASP A 65 -6.47 -11.91 -4.70
CA ASP A 65 -7.26 -12.41 -5.83
C ASP A 65 -7.42 -13.92 -5.68
N GLY A 66 -8.44 -14.33 -4.93
CA GLY A 66 -8.64 -15.73 -4.53
C GLY A 66 -7.43 -16.27 -3.76
N THR A 67 -6.73 -17.24 -4.35
CA THR A 67 -5.51 -17.84 -3.78
C THR A 67 -4.21 -17.13 -4.20
N LYS A 68 -4.30 -16.12 -5.06
CA LYS A 68 -3.15 -15.36 -5.60
C LYS A 68 -3.06 -14.00 -4.93
N LEU A 69 -1.84 -13.46 -4.90
CA LEU A 69 -1.56 -12.08 -4.51
C LEU A 69 -0.94 -11.33 -5.69
N HIS A 70 -1.50 -10.16 -6.02
CA HIS A 70 -0.95 -9.24 -7.01
C HIS A 70 -0.29 -8.06 -6.32
N GLN A 71 0.95 -7.74 -6.69
CA GLN A 71 1.62 -6.52 -6.20
C GLN A 71 1.56 -5.41 -7.25
N ARG A 72 1.38 -4.16 -6.80
CA ARG A 72 1.48 -2.94 -7.61
C ARG A 72 2.19 -1.84 -6.80
N GLY A 73 2.94 -1.00 -7.51
CA GLY A 73 3.61 0.16 -6.93
C GLY A 73 2.69 1.37 -6.89
N TYR A 74 2.64 2.08 -5.77
CA TYR A 74 1.89 3.32 -5.61
C TYR A 74 2.73 4.38 -4.95
N THR A 75 2.63 5.61 -5.44
CA THR A 75 3.30 6.77 -4.84
C THR A 75 2.53 7.21 -3.60
N LEU A 76 3.26 7.62 -2.56
CA LEU A 76 2.65 8.21 -1.36
C LEU A 76 2.11 9.61 -1.69
N VAL A 77 0.89 9.88 -1.27
CA VAL A 77 0.24 11.19 -1.41
C VAL A 77 -0.01 11.77 -0.03
N ASP A 78 0.36 13.05 0.15
CA ASP A 78 0.23 13.80 1.40
C ASP A 78 0.62 12.99 2.67
N PRO A 79 1.79 12.33 2.72
CA PRO A 79 2.21 11.57 3.89
C PRO A 79 2.46 12.48 5.10
N ASP A 80 1.92 12.10 6.26
CA ASP A 80 2.14 12.76 7.54
C ASP A 80 2.79 11.77 8.52
N PRO A 81 4.13 11.82 8.68
CA PRO A 81 4.85 10.94 9.60
C PRO A 81 4.49 11.14 11.08
N ALA A 82 3.97 12.30 11.48
CA ALA A 82 3.62 12.57 12.87
C ALA A 82 2.30 11.88 13.25
N ALA A 83 1.35 11.83 12.32
CA ALA A 83 0.08 11.13 12.48
C ALA A 83 0.11 9.68 11.96
N ASP A 84 1.19 9.26 11.30
CA ASP A 84 1.33 7.99 10.59
C ASP A 84 0.17 7.71 9.62
N ILE A 85 -0.23 8.76 8.88
CA ILE A 85 -1.27 8.67 7.86
C ILE A 85 -0.70 8.97 6.48
N VAL A 86 -1.26 8.30 5.48
CA VAL A 86 -0.89 8.53 4.09
C VAL A 86 -2.08 8.28 3.17
N ASP A 87 -2.14 9.04 2.08
CA ASP A 87 -3.08 8.79 1.01
C ASP A 87 -2.42 8.00 -0.13
N ILE A 88 -3.22 7.19 -0.81
CA ILE A 88 -2.87 6.62 -2.11
C ILE A 88 -3.96 7.00 -3.10
N GLU A 89 -3.57 7.47 -4.28
CA GLU A 89 -4.47 7.73 -5.39
C GLU A 89 -4.42 6.60 -6.42
N PHE A 90 -5.60 6.08 -6.75
CA PHE A 90 -5.81 5.01 -7.70
C PHE A 90 -6.39 5.59 -8.98
N ALA A 91 -5.65 5.46 -10.08
CA ALA A 91 -6.21 5.62 -11.41
C ALA A 91 -7.17 4.44 -11.69
N LEU A 92 -8.44 4.74 -11.92
CA LEU A 92 -9.47 3.76 -12.18
C LEU A 92 -9.50 3.45 -13.68
N HIS A 93 -9.17 2.20 -14.04
CA HIS A 93 -9.16 1.73 -15.41
C HIS A 93 -9.64 0.27 -15.48
N VAL A 94 -10.17 -0.13 -16.64
CA VAL A 94 -10.69 -1.49 -16.86
C VAL A 94 -9.60 -2.59 -16.83
N GLY A 95 -8.33 -2.18 -16.85
CA GLY A 95 -7.19 -3.09 -16.92
C GLY A 95 -6.76 -3.32 -18.37
N VAL A 96 -5.94 -4.35 -18.57
CA VAL A 96 -5.56 -4.90 -19.88
C VAL A 96 -5.97 -6.36 -19.90
#